data_AF-A0ABD4HJM4-F1
#
_entry.id   AF-A0ABD4HJM4-F1
#
_cell.length_a   1.000
_cell.length_b   1.000
_cell.length_c   1.000
_cell.angle_alpha   90.00
_cell.angle_beta   90.00
_cell.angle_gamma   90.00
#
_symmetry.space_group_name_H-M   'P 1'
#
loop_
_entity.id
_entity.type
_entity.pdbx_description
1 polymer ?
#
loop_
_entity_poly.entity_id
_entity_poly.type
_entity_poly.pdbx_seq_one_letter_code
_entity_poly.pdbx_strand_id
1 'polypeptide(L)'
;MNKKKQLAYYRDKTNEISKQLSASNQKYFEDLREYLLFSSLFQDEYAVAAQVYEIANDLLEAQNHGETAEEYFGKNPKEMADELLRNTPKSRLIDQLNLIYIMVGVSWLVKLFNDFSSDSVLQLNLYSYVTTAVFSVVLVILFFFGVQKTIYLKQGFFQSKLKKFLVLWVIAMVWIGGLVLLNLYTPNLFVVTLSYPMDMVLMLVLLVAACALIFLRKEKDFYPVAFMLTIFVILGILQRWASKENLTNDNRFKGLLIALLVAAFAVYILWTRRSAKDK
;
A
#
# COMPACT_ATOMS: atom_id res chain seq x y z
N MET A 1 -4.01 -26.92 -4.15
CA MET A 1 -3.22 -25.68 -4.35
C MET A 1 -3.47 -24.76 -3.15
N ASN A 2 -2.47 -24.07 -2.59
CA ASN A 2 -2.68 -23.18 -1.41
C ASN A 2 -3.64 -22.02 -1.79
N LYS A 3 -4.53 -21.59 -0.87
CA LYS A 3 -5.49 -20.48 -1.03
C LYS A 3 -4.85 -19.22 -1.65
N LYS A 4 -3.60 -18.88 -1.29
CA LYS A 4 -2.86 -17.74 -1.89
C LYS A 4 -2.54 -17.94 -3.38
N LYS A 5 -2.18 -19.16 -3.79
CA LYS A 5 -1.93 -19.49 -5.21
C LYS A 5 -3.22 -19.53 -6.02
N GLN A 6 -4.32 -19.98 -5.44
CA GLN A 6 -5.64 -19.96 -6.07
C GLN A 6 -6.17 -18.55 -6.25
N LEU A 7 -5.99 -17.68 -5.26
CA LEU A 7 -6.32 -16.26 -5.39
C LEU A 7 -5.56 -15.60 -6.55
N ALA A 8 -4.25 -15.87 -6.68
CA ALA A 8 -3.47 -15.38 -7.81
C ALA A 8 -3.99 -15.93 -9.15
N TYR A 9 -4.24 -17.24 -9.21
CA TYR A 9 -4.83 -17.89 -10.38
C TYR A 9 -6.14 -17.24 -10.84
N TYR A 10 -7.10 -17.02 -9.91
CA TYR A 10 -8.37 -16.38 -10.25
C TYR A 10 -8.19 -14.97 -10.79
N ARG A 11 -7.29 -14.18 -10.18
CA ARG A 11 -6.99 -12.81 -10.65
C ARG A 11 -6.39 -12.81 -12.05
N ASP A 12 -5.39 -13.65 -12.28
CA ASP A 12 -4.67 -13.69 -13.56
C ASP A 12 -5.60 -14.19 -14.67
N LYS A 13 -6.36 -15.26 -14.42
CA LYS A 13 -7.33 -15.77 -15.40
C LYS A 13 -8.47 -14.83 -15.68
N THR A 14 -9.00 -14.15 -14.66
CA THR A 14 -10.00 -13.09 -14.86
C THR A 14 -9.47 -11.99 -15.77
N ASN A 15 -8.21 -11.57 -15.59
CA ASN A 15 -7.59 -10.56 -16.44
C ASN A 15 -7.38 -11.04 -17.88
N GLU A 16 -7.09 -12.33 -18.09
CA GLU A 16 -7.03 -12.93 -19.43
C GLU A 16 -8.40 -12.95 -20.11
N ILE A 17 -9.45 -13.38 -19.39
CA ILE A 17 -10.83 -13.43 -19.89
C ILE A 17 -11.33 -12.02 -20.22
N SER A 18 -11.10 -11.06 -19.32
CA SER A 18 -11.53 -9.67 -19.50
C SER A 18 -11.00 -9.03 -20.79
N LYS A 19 -9.85 -9.48 -21.31
CA LYS A 19 -9.27 -8.99 -22.58
C LYS A 19 -9.91 -9.60 -23.83
N GLN A 20 -10.65 -10.70 -23.68
CA GLN A 20 -11.33 -11.41 -24.76
C GLN A 20 -12.79 -10.94 -24.94
N LEU A 21 -13.29 -10.17 -23.96
CA LEU A 21 -14.63 -9.59 -24.02
C LEU A 21 -14.71 -8.49 -25.09
N SER A 22 -15.88 -8.35 -25.70
CA SER A 22 -16.25 -7.23 -26.55
C SER A 22 -16.22 -5.93 -25.75
N ALA A 23 -16.06 -4.78 -26.43
CA ALA A 23 -15.95 -3.49 -25.74
C ALA A 23 -17.15 -3.17 -24.82
N SER A 24 -18.36 -3.61 -25.21
CA SER A 24 -19.57 -3.43 -24.39
C SER A 24 -19.53 -4.31 -23.14
N ASN A 25 -19.29 -5.62 -23.31
CA ASN A 25 -19.25 -6.59 -22.22
C ASN A 25 -18.08 -6.32 -21.25
N GLN A 26 -16.92 -5.94 -21.80
CA GLN A 26 -15.77 -5.56 -21.01
C GLN A 26 -16.08 -4.36 -20.11
N LYS A 27 -16.76 -3.33 -20.64
CA LYS A 27 -17.12 -2.15 -19.86
C LYS A 27 -18.06 -2.50 -18.72
N TYR A 28 -19.10 -3.28 -18.98
CA TYR A 28 -20.01 -3.77 -17.94
C TYR A 28 -19.27 -4.55 -16.86
N PHE A 29 -18.42 -5.49 -17.27
CA PHE A 29 -17.65 -6.33 -16.36
C PHE A 29 -16.66 -5.52 -15.52
N GLU A 30 -15.99 -4.52 -16.10
CA GLU A 30 -15.09 -3.63 -15.38
C GLU A 30 -15.82 -2.77 -14.34
N ASP A 31 -17.01 -2.24 -14.68
CA ASP A 31 -17.85 -1.49 -13.74
C ASP A 31 -18.32 -2.37 -12.57
N LEU A 32 -18.76 -3.61 -12.85
CA LEU A 32 -19.12 -4.62 -11.84
C LEU A 32 -17.93 -4.95 -10.93
N ARG A 33 -16.78 -5.26 -11.54
CA ARG A 33 -15.56 -5.67 -10.83
C ARG A 33 -15.03 -4.53 -9.97
N GLU A 34 -15.05 -3.29 -10.46
CA GLU A 34 -14.65 -2.10 -9.71
C GLU A 34 -15.57 -1.93 -8.48
N TYR A 35 -16.88 -2.07 -8.65
CA TYR A 35 -17.84 -2.00 -7.55
C TYR A 35 -17.59 -3.10 -6.49
N LEU A 36 -17.43 -4.35 -6.92
CA LEU A 36 -17.14 -5.49 -6.04
C LEU A 36 -15.84 -5.27 -5.28
N LEU A 37 -14.77 -4.83 -5.93
CA LEU A 37 -13.47 -4.56 -5.30
C LEU A 37 -13.58 -3.54 -4.16
N PHE A 38 -14.32 -2.46 -4.36
CA PHE A 38 -14.43 -1.44 -3.34
C PHE A 38 -15.44 -1.77 -2.23
N SER A 39 -16.48 -2.54 -2.55
CA SER A 39 -17.57 -2.85 -1.63
C SER A 39 -17.34 -4.17 -0.85
N SER A 40 -16.38 -4.98 -1.27
CA SER A 40 -16.00 -6.27 -0.64
C SER A 40 -15.01 -6.16 0.53
N LEU A 41 -14.79 -4.96 1.07
CA LEU A 41 -13.75 -4.72 2.08
C LEU A 41 -13.79 -5.68 3.28
N PHE A 42 -14.99 -5.93 3.79
CA PHE A 42 -15.22 -6.81 4.94
C PHE A 42 -15.53 -8.25 4.54
N GLN A 43 -15.37 -8.58 3.26
CA GLN A 43 -15.63 -9.90 2.69
C GLN A 43 -14.33 -10.67 2.48
N ASP A 44 -14.43 -12.00 2.45
CA ASP A 44 -13.31 -12.89 2.18
C ASP A 44 -12.80 -12.64 0.75
N GLU A 45 -11.59 -12.08 0.62
CA GLU A 45 -10.96 -11.70 -0.65
C GLU A 45 -10.93 -12.87 -1.66
N TYR A 46 -10.74 -14.09 -1.16
CA TYR A 46 -10.73 -15.28 -2.01
C TYR A 46 -12.13 -15.61 -2.54
N ALA A 47 -13.17 -15.58 -1.71
CA ALA A 47 -14.54 -15.81 -2.14
C ALA A 47 -14.96 -14.78 -3.20
N VAL A 48 -14.61 -13.50 -2.98
CA VAL A 48 -14.88 -12.42 -3.94
C VAL A 48 -14.14 -12.66 -5.26
N ALA A 49 -12.85 -13.00 -5.20
CA ALA A 49 -12.06 -13.24 -6.41
C ALA A 49 -12.54 -14.47 -7.20
N ALA A 50 -13.00 -15.51 -6.51
CA ALA A 50 -13.59 -16.69 -7.13
C ALA A 50 -14.91 -16.33 -7.85
N GLN A 51 -15.81 -15.60 -7.20
CA GLN A 51 -17.07 -15.16 -7.82
C GLN A 51 -16.82 -14.25 -9.04
N VAL A 52 -15.90 -13.30 -8.92
CA VAL A 52 -15.53 -12.41 -10.05
C VAL A 52 -14.98 -13.23 -11.23
N TYR A 53 -14.20 -14.27 -10.94
CA TYR A 53 -13.71 -15.18 -11.98
C TYR A 53 -14.84 -15.97 -12.64
N GLU A 54 -15.78 -16.52 -11.87
CA GLU A 54 -16.94 -17.24 -12.41
C GLU A 54 -17.77 -16.34 -13.32
N ILE A 55 -18.12 -15.13 -12.86
CA ILE A 55 -18.87 -14.14 -13.66
C ILE A 55 -18.14 -13.80 -14.97
N ALA A 56 -16.81 -13.71 -14.94
CA ALA A 56 -16.03 -13.45 -16.15
C ALA A 56 -16.17 -14.61 -17.16
N ASN A 57 -16.16 -15.86 -16.70
CA ASN A 57 -16.34 -17.04 -17.57
C ASN A 57 -17.76 -17.08 -18.12
N ASP A 58 -18.77 -16.92 -17.27
CA ASP A 58 -20.18 -16.92 -17.65
C ASP A 58 -20.45 -15.83 -18.70
N LEU A 59 -19.86 -14.65 -18.53
CA LEU A 59 -19.95 -13.57 -19.51
C LEU A 59 -19.27 -13.89 -20.84
N LEU A 60 -18.12 -14.56 -20.80
CA LEU A 60 -17.43 -14.99 -22.02
C LEU A 60 -18.23 -16.05 -22.77
N GLU A 61 -18.85 -16.98 -22.05
CA GLU A 61 -19.75 -17.99 -22.63
C GLU A 61 -20.99 -17.36 -23.25
N ALA A 62 -21.68 -16.46 -22.53
CA ALA A 62 -22.82 -15.71 -23.05
C ALA A 62 -22.45 -14.93 -24.33
N GLN A 63 -21.28 -14.28 -24.33
CA GLN A 63 -20.76 -13.61 -25.51
C GLN A 63 -20.54 -14.56 -26.69
N ASN A 64 -20.05 -15.78 -26.46
CA ASN A 64 -19.87 -16.77 -27.51
C ASN A 64 -21.21 -17.25 -28.10
N HIS A 65 -22.29 -17.16 -27.33
CA HIS A 65 -23.67 -17.39 -27.80
C HIS A 65 -24.31 -16.13 -28.42
N GLY A 66 -23.58 -15.02 -28.51
CA GLY A 66 -24.05 -13.78 -29.11
C GLY A 66 -24.82 -12.86 -28.17
N GLU A 67 -24.81 -13.13 -26.87
CA GLU A 67 -25.51 -12.35 -25.84
C GLU A 67 -24.61 -11.25 -25.26
N THR A 68 -25.20 -10.11 -24.95
CA THR A 68 -24.53 -9.01 -24.24
C THR A 68 -24.61 -9.19 -22.72
N ALA A 69 -23.71 -8.54 -21.99
CA ALA A 69 -23.72 -8.56 -20.52
C ALA A 69 -25.04 -8.05 -19.93
N GLU A 70 -25.66 -7.04 -20.55
CA GLU A 70 -26.94 -6.49 -20.10
C GLU A 70 -28.12 -7.44 -20.35
N GLU A 71 -28.05 -8.28 -21.40
CA GLU A 71 -29.06 -9.30 -21.70
C GLU A 71 -28.94 -10.48 -20.74
N TYR A 72 -27.72 -10.92 -20.43
CA TYR A 72 -27.48 -12.07 -19.56
C TYR A 72 -27.58 -11.75 -18.06
N PHE A 73 -26.92 -10.69 -17.61
CA PHE A 73 -26.85 -10.30 -16.19
C PHE A 73 -27.81 -9.16 -15.81
N GLY A 74 -28.50 -8.58 -16.78
CA GLY A 74 -29.37 -7.43 -16.57
C GLY A 74 -28.62 -6.09 -16.60
N LYS A 75 -29.38 -5.00 -16.69
CA LYS A 75 -28.86 -3.64 -16.96
C LYS A 75 -28.12 -2.99 -15.79
N ASN A 76 -28.22 -3.54 -14.58
CA ASN A 76 -27.74 -2.90 -13.37
C ASN A 76 -26.63 -3.70 -12.68
N PRO A 77 -25.35 -3.51 -13.07
CA PRO A 77 -24.22 -4.23 -12.47
C PRO A 77 -24.11 -3.98 -10.96
N LYS A 78 -24.55 -2.81 -10.48
CA LYS A 78 -24.51 -2.47 -9.06
C LYS A 78 -25.41 -3.35 -8.20
N GLU A 79 -26.63 -3.61 -8.67
CA GLU A 79 -27.59 -4.43 -7.95
C GLU A 79 -27.13 -5.88 -7.87
N MET A 80 -26.61 -6.41 -8.98
CA MET A 80 -25.94 -7.71 -9.02
C MET A 80 -24.79 -7.78 -8.01
N ALA A 81 -23.93 -6.75 -7.99
CA ALA A 81 -22.81 -6.73 -7.06
C ALA A 81 -23.23 -6.64 -5.59
N ASP A 82 -24.26 -5.84 -5.27
CA ASP A 82 -24.80 -5.76 -3.91
C ASP A 82 -25.35 -7.11 -3.44
N GLU A 83 -26.03 -7.86 -4.32
CA GLU A 83 -26.54 -9.20 -4.01
C GLU A 83 -25.42 -10.21 -3.78
N LEU A 84 -24.41 -10.23 -4.66
CA LEU A 84 -23.23 -11.07 -4.51
C LEU A 84 -22.53 -10.83 -3.17
N LEU A 85 -22.35 -9.56 -2.79
CA LEU A 85 -21.68 -9.20 -1.54
C LEU A 85 -22.50 -9.58 -0.31
N ARG A 86 -23.83 -9.52 -0.35
CA ARG A 86 -24.69 -9.97 0.77
C ARG A 86 -24.52 -11.46 1.04
N ASN A 87 -24.28 -12.25 -0.01
CA ASN A 87 -24.14 -13.71 0.07
C ASN A 87 -22.67 -14.15 0.25
N THR A 88 -21.73 -13.22 0.23
CA THR A 88 -20.30 -13.52 0.39
C THR A 88 -19.94 -13.59 1.88
N PRO A 89 -19.13 -14.57 2.32
CA PRO A 89 -18.69 -14.68 3.70
C PRO A 89 -17.77 -13.51 4.09
N LYS A 90 -17.92 -13.03 5.33
CA LYS A 90 -17.08 -11.97 5.88
C LYS A 90 -15.64 -12.43 6.09
N SER A 91 -14.69 -11.52 5.90
CA SER A 91 -13.28 -11.74 6.22
C SER A 91 -13.05 -11.85 7.72
N ARG A 92 -11.94 -12.49 8.11
CA ARG A 92 -11.56 -12.56 9.52
C ARG A 92 -11.12 -11.18 10.00
N LEU A 93 -11.34 -10.89 11.28
CA LEU A 93 -10.93 -9.61 11.89
C LEU A 93 -9.44 -9.32 11.66
N ILE A 94 -8.59 -10.35 11.68
CA ILE A 94 -7.15 -10.18 11.45
C ILE A 94 -6.83 -9.71 10.02
N ASP A 95 -7.63 -10.15 9.04
CA ASP A 95 -7.48 -9.73 7.63
C ASP A 95 -7.95 -8.28 7.46
N GLN A 96 -8.99 -7.88 8.19
CA GLN A 96 -9.49 -6.49 8.21
C GLN A 96 -8.49 -5.53 8.86
N LEU A 97 -7.80 -5.98 9.91
CA LEU A 97 -6.78 -5.18 10.60
C LEU A 97 -5.45 -5.15 9.85
N ASN A 98 -5.21 -6.03 8.88
CA ASN A 98 -3.94 -6.12 8.16
C ASN A 98 -3.55 -4.78 7.50
N LEU A 99 -4.49 -4.09 6.86
CA LEU A 99 -4.19 -2.78 6.27
C LEU A 99 -3.81 -1.74 7.33
N ILE A 100 -4.51 -1.74 8.47
CA ILE A 100 -4.20 -0.84 9.59
C ILE A 100 -2.78 -1.13 10.10
N TYR A 101 -2.43 -2.40 10.32
CA TYR A 101 -1.10 -2.79 10.77
C TYR A 101 0.00 -2.36 9.78
N ILE A 102 -0.23 -2.55 8.47
CA ILE A 102 0.73 -2.13 7.44
C ILE A 102 0.88 -0.61 7.45
N MET A 103 -0.22 0.15 7.51
CA MET A 103 -0.17 1.62 7.46
C MET A 103 0.49 2.23 8.69
N VAL A 104 0.18 1.71 9.89
CA VAL A 104 0.86 2.13 11.13
C VAL A 104 2.34 1.75 11.07
N GLY A 105 2.66 0.51 10.66
CA GLY A 105 4.03 0.02 10.56
C GLY A 105 4.89 0.85 9.61
N VAL A 106 4.39 1.18 8.42
CA VAL A 106 5.08 2.05 7.45
C VAL A 106 5.26 3.46 8.03
N SER A 107 4.25 4.02 8.68
CA SER A 107 4.32 5.37 9.28
C SER A 107 5.35 5.42 10.41
N TRP A 108 5.41 4.39 11.26
CA TRP A 108 6.43 4.25 12.30
C TRP A 108 7.83 4.05 11.72
N LEU A 109 7.97 3.28 10.65
CA LEU A 109 9.25 3.08 9.99
C LEU A 109 9.81 4.39 9.42
N VAL A 110 8.97 5.16 8.71
CA VAL A 110 9.33 6.49 8.18
C VAL A 110 9.74 7.42 9.32
N LYS A 111 8.98 7.42 10.42
CA LYS A 111 9.29 8.20 11.61
C LYS A 111 10.61 7.81 12.26
N LEU A 112 10.86 6.52 12.43
CA LEU A 112 12.10 6.01 13.00
C LEU A 112 13.31 6.41 12.16
N PHE A 113 13.21 6.35 10.84
CA PHE A 113 14.28 6.83 9.96
C PHE A 113 14.49 8.33 10.06
N ASN A 114 13.42 9.13 10.18
CA ASN A 114 13.52 10.56 10.41
C ASN A 114 14.24 10.86 11.74
N ASP A 115 13.83 10.19 12.83
CA ASP A 115 14.41 10.37 14.15
C ASP A 115 15.90 9.95 14.16
N PHE A 116 16.24 8.85 13.48
CA PHE A 116 17.62 8.38 13.37
C PHE A 116 18.52 9.27 12.49
N SER A 117 17.96 9.84 11.42
CA SER A 117 18.69 10.74 10.51
C SER A 117 18.84 12.17 11.03
N SER A 118 18.35 12.46 12.24
CA SER A 118 18.56 13.75 12.90
C SER A 118 20.02 13.94 13.31
N ASP A 119 20.45 15.21 13.40
CA ASP A 119 21.85 15.58 13.72
C ASP A 119 22.21 15.37 15.21
N SER A 120 21.24 15.07 16.07
CA SER A 120 21.41 14.87 17.51
C SER A 120 21.22 13.40 17.90
N VAL A 121 21.43 13.02 19.17
CA VAL A 121 21.14 11.66 19.68
C VAL A 121 19.75 11.17 19.27
N LEU A 122 19.58 9.86 19.06
CA LEU A 122 18.28 9.32 18.64
C LEU A 122 17.24 9.60 19.73
N GLN A 123 16.21 10.38 19.41
CA GLN A 123 15.13 10.73 20.32
C GLN A 123 13.82 10.06 19.89
N LEU A 124 13.37 9.10 20.67
CA LEU A 124 12.10 8.42 20.45
C LEU A 124 11.02 9.08 21.31
N ASN A 125 10.26 9.99 20.71
CA ASN A 125 9.09 10.60 21.36
C ASN A 125 7.90 9.63 21.30
N LEU A 126 7.73 8.81 22.34
CA LEU A 126 6.71 7.74 22.36
C LEU A 126 5.29 8.27 22.16
N TYR A 127 4.98 9.45 22.71
CA TYR A 127 3.68 10.10 22.49
C TYR A 127 3.45 10.38 21.00
N SER A 128 4.49 10.83 20.30
CA SER A 128 4.43 11.07 18.86
C SER A 128 4.26 9.79 18.04
N TYR A 129 4.80 8.63 18.47
CA TYR A 129 4.52 7.35 17.80
C TYR A 129 3.06 6.93 17.97
N VAL A 130 2.49 7.14 19.17
CA VAL A 130 1.06 6.85 19.44
C VAL A 130 0.16 7.76 18.60
N THR A 131 0.42 9.08 18.55
CA THR A 131 -0.40 10.02 17.77
C THR A 131 -0.32 9.71 16.27
N THR A 132 0.86 9.33 15.76
CA THR A 132 1.02 8.85 14.39
C THR A 132 0.20 7.58 14.13
N ALA A 133 0.19 6.61 15.05
CA ALA A 133 -0.61 5.40 14.90
C ALA A 133 -2.11 5.71 14.87
N VAL A 134 -2.60 6.53 15.81
CA VAL A 134 -4.01 6.96 15.85
C VAL A 134 -4.40 7.68 14.57
N PHE A 135 -3.56 8.58 14.08
CA PHE A 135 -3.79 9.29 12.83
C PHE A 135 -3.88 8.36 11.62
N SER A 136 -2.94 7.41 11.48
CA SER A 136 -2.97 6.41 10.40
C SER A 136 -4.26 5.56 10.46
N VAL A 137 -4.69 5.13 11.65
CA VAL A 137 -5.93 4.38 11.84
C VAL A 137 -7.14 5.21 11.39
N VAL A 138 -7.24 6.45 11.87
CA VAL A 138 -8.35 7.36 11.51
C VAL A 138 -8.39 7.60 10.01
N LEU A 139 -7.24 7.83 9.36
CA LEU A 139 -7.20 8.02 7.90
C LEU A 139 -7.63 6.77 7.13
N VAL A 140 -7.23 5.57 7.56
CA VAL A 140 -7.68 4.32 6.93
C VAL A 140 -9.21 4.20 7.04
N ILE A 141 -9.77 4.46 8.22
CA ILE A 141 -11.23 4.42 8.44
C ILE A 141 -11.94 5.47 7.57
N LEU A 142 -11.44 6.70 7.53
CA LEU A 142 -12.02 7.79 6.72
C LEU A 142 -11.92 7.49 5.22
N PHE A 143 -10.79 6.94 4.77
CA PHE A 143 -10.62 6.52 3.38
C PHE A 143 -11.70 5.51 2.99
N PHE A 144 -11.90 4.47 3.80
CA PHE A 144 -12.93 3.47 3.52
C PHE A 144 -14.35 4.01 3.60
N PHE A 145 -14.64 4.83 4.61
CA PHE A 145 -15.93 5.49 4.73
C PHE A 145 -16.22 6.39 3.51
N GLY A 146 -15.21 7.11 3.03
CA GLY A 146 -15.30 7.95 1.83
C GLY A 146 -15.59 7.14 0.59
N VAL A 147 -14.79 6.10 0.32
CA VAL A 147 -14.96 5.19 -0.82
C VAL A 147 -16.36 4.59 -0.83
N GLN A 148 -16.82 4.06 0.31
CA GLN A 148 -18.15 3.46 0.45
C GLN A 148 -19.25 4.48 0.09
N LYS A 149 -19.22 5.70 0.65
CA LYS A 149 -20.21 6.74 0.35
C LYS A 149 -20.19 7.19 -1.11
N THR A 150 -19.00 7.31 -1.70
CA THR A 150 -18.83 7.70 -3.10
C THR A 150 -19.45 6.69 -4.07
N ILE A 151 -19.40 5.41 -3.72
CA ILE A 151 -19.99 4.31 -4.51
C ILE A 151 -21.53 4.29 -4.40
N TYR A 152 -22.08 4.73 -3.27
CA TYR A 152 -23.53 4.90 -3.11
C TYR A 152 -24.08 6.14 -3.82
N LEU A 153 -23.27 7.18 -4.02
CA LEU A 153 -23.67 8.39 -4.73
C LEU A 153 -23.56 8.19 -6.25
N LYS A 154 -24.74 8.21 -6.91
CA LYS A 154 -24.99 8.05 -8.35
C LYS A 154 -23.80 8.34 -9.30
N GLN A 155 -23.59 7.34 -10.16
CA GLN A 155 -22.80 7.27 -11.39
C GLN A 155 -22.57 8.63 -12.08
N GLY A 156 -21.34 9.15 -12.03
CA GLY A 156 -20.97 10.33 -12.82
C GLY A 156 -19.67 11.02 -12.39
N PHE A 157 -19.35 11.07 -11.09
CA PHE A 157 -18.21 11.86 -10.63
C PHE A 157 -16.83 11.24 -10.97
N PHE A 158 -16.74 9.90 -10.99
CA PHE A 158 -15.48 9.17 -11.18
C PHE A 158 -15.27 8.58 -12.58
N GLN A 159 -16.02 9.02 -13.59
CA GLN A 159 -15.87 8.49 -14.96
C GLN A 159 -14.52 8.90 -15.61
N SER A 160 -13.95 10.04 -15.24
CA SER A 160 -12.70 10.50 -15.83
C SER A 160 -11.47 10.00 -15.06
N LYS A 161 -10.49 9.46 -15.79
CA LYS A 161 -9.19 9.05 -15.23
C LYS A 161 -8.51 10.17 -14.44
N LEU A 162 -8.67 11.43 -14.90
CA LEU A 162 -8.13 12.61 -14.23
C LEU A 162 -8.78 12.86 -12.86
N LYS A 163 -10.11 12.73 -12.74
CA LYS A 163 -10.80 12.93 -11.46
C LYS A 163 -10.43 11.83 -10.46
N LYS A 164 -10.37 10.56 -10.91
CA LYS A 164 -9.85 9.44 -10.11
C LYS A 164 -8.44 9.75 -9.59
N PHE A 165 -7.54 10.18 -10.46
CA PHE A 165 -6.17 10.56 -10.09
C PHE A 165 -6.13 11.71 -9.07
N LEU A 166 -6.89 12.79 -9.30
CA LEU A 166 -6.91 13.95 -8.40
C LEU A 166 -7.40 13.58 -7.00
N VAL A 167 -8.43 12.74 -6.89
CA VAL A 167 -8.93 12.27 -5.59
C VAL A 167 -7.87 11.47 -4.85
N LEU A 168 -7.24 10.49 -5.52
CA LEU A 168 -6.15 9.71 -4.93
C LEU A 168 -4.96 10.61 -4.52
N TRP A 169 -4.65 11.62 -5.33
CA TRP A 169 -3.59 12.57 -5.07
C TRP A 169 -3.89 13.43 -3.83
N VAL A 170 -5.11 13.93 -3.67
CA VAL A 170 -5.53 14.66 -2.47
C VAL A 170 -5.45 13.78 -1.23
N ILE A 171 -5.89 12.52 -1.31
CA ILE A 171 -5.78 11.56 -0.20
C ILE A 171 -4.32 11.35 0.21
N ALA A 172 -3.42 11.16 -0.77
CA ALA A 172 -2.00 11.04 -0.51
C ALA A 172 -1.40 12.31 0.11
N MET A 173 -1.81 13.49 -0.35
CA MET A 173 -1.39 14.78 0.21
C MET A 173 -1.86 14.96 1.65
N VAL A 174 -3.11 14.58 1.97
CA VAL A 174 -3.64 14.61 3.34
C VAL A 174 -2.85 13.67 4.24
N TRP A 175 -2.51 12.47 3.74
CA TRP A 175 -1.71 11.50 4.48
C TRP A 175 -0.31 12.03 4.77
N ILE A 176 0.44 12.41 3.73
CA ILE A 176 1.81 12.91 3.86
C ILE A 176 1.85 14.21 4.66
N GLY A 177 0.99 15.17 4.31
CA GLY A 177 0.89 16.46 4.98
C GLY A 177 0.54 16.29 6.46
N GLY A 178 -0.40 15.41 6.80
CA GLY A 178 -0.74 15.12 8.18
C GLY A 178 0.40 14.47 8.97
N LEU A 179 1.17 13.55 8.36
CA LEU A 179 2.37 13.00 9.00
C LEU A 179 3.44 14.07 9.26
N VAL A 180 3.66 14.98 8.31
CA VAL A 180 4.58 16.12 8.47
C VAL A 180 4.11 17.06 9.58
N LEU A 181 2.82 17.43 9.59
CA LEU A 181 2.24 18.28 10.64
C LEU A 181 2.35 17.62 12.02
N LEU A 182 2.10 16.31 12.13
CA LEU A 182 2.28 15.59 13.38
C LEU A 182 3.75 15.61 13.83
N ASN A 183 4.70 15.46 12.91
CA ASN A 183 6.11 15.53 13.27
C ASN A 183 6.51 16.93 13.79
N LEU A 184 5.98 17.99 13.17
CA LEU A 184 6.31 19.38 13.53
C LEU A 184 5.63 19.89 14.80
N TYR A 185 4.35 19.54 15.02
CA TYR A 185 3.52 20.13 16.07
C TYR A 185 3.29 19.23 17.29
N THR A 186 3.65 17.94 17.23
CA THR A 186 3.47 17.07 18.39
C THR A 186 4.50 17.42 19.47
N PRO A 187 4.07 17.73 20.71
CA PRO A 187 5.00 18.04 21.79
C PRO A 187 5.88 16.85 22.16
N ASN A 188 7.07 17.16 22.67
CA ASN A 188 8.03 16.19 23.18
C ASN A 188 7.60 15.67 24.55
N LEU A 189 6.81 14.60 24.55
CA LEU A 189 6.31 13.93 25.75
C LEU A 189 6.81 12.47 25.77
N PHE A 190 7.29 12.01 26.92
CA PHE A 190 7.84 10.65 27.08
C PHE A 190 8.96 10.34 26.08
N VAL A 191 9.94 11.24 25.99
CA VAL A 191 11.09 11.07 25.10
C VAL A 191 12.10 10.11 25.71
N VAL A 192 12.42 9.05 24.97
CA VAL A 192 13.52 8.13 25.28
C VAL A 192 14.70 8.50 24.38
N THR A 193 15.84 8.82 24.97
CA THR A 193 17.06 9.13 24.23
C THR A 193 18.00 7.94 24.19
N LEU A 194 18.57 7.67 23.01
CA LEU A 194 19.59 6.66 22.79
C LEU A 194 20.84 7.36 22.26
N SER A 195 21.90 7.30 23.07
CA SER A 195 23.19 7.86 22.72
C SER A 195 24.03 6.87 21.92
N TYR A 196 24.99 7.41 21.16
CA TYR A 196 26.04 6.60 20.55
C TYR A 196 26.77 5.75 21.61
N PRO A 197 27.02 4.45 21.36
CA PRO A 197 26.76 3.69 20.13
C PRO A 197 25.42 2.91 20.11
N MET A 198 24.59 3.04 21.14
CA MET A 198 23.38 2.21 21.31
C MET A 198 22.32 2.48 20.23
N ASP A 199 22.24 3.71 19.73
CA ASP A 199 21.39 4.07 18.59
C ASP A 199 21.77 3.30 17.31
N MET A 200 23.07 3.20 17.01
CA MET A 200 23.58 2.44 15.87
C MET A 200 23.35 0.93 16.02
N VAL A 201 23.61 0.39 17.22
CA VAL A 201 23.37 -1.03 17.51
C VAL A 201 21.90 -1.38 17.33
N LEU A 202 20.98 -0.55 17.87
CA LEU A 202 19.54 -0.74 17.70
C LEU A 202 19.14 -0.77 16.22
N MET A 203 19.57 0.22 15.43
CA MET A 203 19.22 0.29 14.01
C MET A 203 19.80 -0.88 13.19
N LEU A 204 21.01 -1.34 13.52
CA LEU A 204 21.60 -2.50 12.88
C LEU A 204 20.84 -3.79 13.22
N VAL A 205 20.46 -3.97 14.49
CA VAL A 205 19.66 -5.13 14.93
C VAL A 205 18.29 -5.14 14.23
N LEU A 206 17.62 -3.99 14.17
CA LEU A 206 16.34 -3.87 13.46
C LEU A 206 16.48 -4.16 11.96
N LEU A 207 17.56 -3.69 11.32
CA LEU A 207 17.84 -3.99 9.92
C LEU A 207 18.04 -5.49 9.70
N VAL A 208 18.88 -6.14 10.50
CA VAL A 208 19.14 -7.58 10.39
C VAL A 208 17.86 -8.37 10.60
N ALA A 209 17.06 -8.02 11.61
CA ALA A 209 15.77 -8.65 11.86
C ALA A 209 14.81 -8.46 10.67
N ALA A 210 14.69 -7.25 10.12
CA ALA A 210 13.83 -6.98 8.96
C ALA A 210 14.28 -7.74 7.70
N CYS A 211 15.58 -7.73 7.40
CA CYS A 211 16.16 -8.49 6.29
C CYS A 211 15.94 -9.99 6.48
N ALA A 212 16.20 -10.54 7.68
CA ALA A 212 15.96 -11.94 7.98
C ALA A 212 14.48 -12.31 7.77
N LEU A 213 13.54 -11.51 8.26
CA LEU A 213 12.11 -11.73 8.04
C LEU A 213 11.73 -11.73 6.55
N ILE A 214 12.29 -10.81 5.75
CA ILE A 214 12.06 -10.75 4.30
C ILE A 214 12.61 -12.00 3.60
N PHE A 215 13.85 -12.39 3.90
CA PHE A 215 14.48 -13.55 3.28
C PHE A 215 13.85 -14.88 3.73
N LEU A 216 13.42 -14.99 4.98
CA LEU A 216 12.72 -16.17 5.50
C LEU A 216 11.35 -16.37 4.85
N ARG A 217 10.68 -15.28 4.46
CA ARG A 217 9.42 -15.36 3.69
C ARG A 217 9.64 -15.89 2.27
N LYS A 218 10.87 -15.86 1.74
CA LYS A 218 11.23 -16.31 0.37
C LYS A 218 10.41 -15.64 -0.75
N GLU A 219 9.82 -14.49 -0.46
CA GLU A 219 9.03 -13.71 -1.41
C GLU A 219 9.96 -12.69 -2.09
N LYS A 220 10.46 -13.06 -3.28
CA LYS A 220 11.45 -12.26 -4.04
C LYS A 220 11.01 -10.82 -4.31
N ASP A 221 9.70 -10.58 -4.37
CA ASP A 221 9.11 -9.24 -4.54
C ASP A 221 9.52 -8.25 -3.44
N PHE A 222 9.86 -8.75 -2.24
CA PHE A 222 10.26 -7.91 -1.11
C PHE A 222 11.77 -7.70 -1.00
N TYR A 223 12.60 -8.35 -1.83
CA TYR A 223 14.06 -8.20 -1.77
C TYR A 223 14.52 -6.76 -2.07
N PRO A 224 13.91 -6.02 -3.02
CA PRO A 224 14.23 -4.60 -3.20
C PRO A 224 13.94 -3.77 -1.94
N VAL A 225 12.96 -4.14 -1.12
CA VAL A 225 12.66 -3.44 0.13
C VAL A 225 13.81 -3.60 1.13
N ALA A 226 14.36 -4.81 1.26
CA ALA A 226 15.54 -5.06 2.11
C ALA A 226 16.76 -4.22 1.68
N PHE A 227 16.97 -4.07 0.37
CA PHE A 227 18.00 -3.17 -0.17
C PHE A 227 17.75 -1.71 0.25
N MET A 228 16.52 -1.23 0.10
CA MET A 228 16.17 0.15 0.47
C MET A 228 16.35 0.41 1.98
N LEU A 229 15.94 -0.53 2.83
CA LEU A 229 16.16 -0.44 4.28
C LEU A 229 17.65 -0.35 4.62
N THR A 230 18.49 -1.13 3.93
CA THR A 230 19.94 -1.11 4.12
C THR A 230 20.52 0.25 3.78
N ILE A 231 20.11 0.85 2.66
CA ILE A 231 20.54 2.19 2.25
C ILE A 231 20.12 3.24 3.28
N PHE A 232 18.88 3.20 3.79
CA PHE A 232 18.45 4.17 4.81
C PHE A 232 19.27 4.08 6.10
N VAL A 233 19.60 2.87 6.56
CA VAL A 233 20.46 2.70 7.75
C VAL A 233 21.88 3.21 7.48
N ILE A 234 22.46 2.92 6.31
CA ILE A 234 23.78 3.43 5.93
C ILE A 234 23.78 4.96 5.89
N LEU A 235 22.78 5.58 5.27
CA LEU A 235 22.66 7.05 5.21
C LEU A 235 22.53 7.65 6.61
N GLY A 236 21.74 7.03 7.50
CA GLY A 236 21.65 7.47 8.89
C GLY A 236 22.99 7.36 9.63
N ILE A 237 23.74 6.26 9.46
CA ILE A 237 25.08 6.11 10.04
C ILE A 237 26.06 7.16 9.50
N LEU A 238 26.03 7.45 8.19
CA LEU A 238 26.86 8.48 7.58
C LEU A 238 26.52 9.87 8.13
N GLN A 239 25.23 10.18 8.32
CA GLN A 239 24.78 11.43 8.93
C GLN A 239 25.27 11.56 10.37
N ARG A 240 25.20 10.48 11.16
CA ARG A 240 25.69 10.43 12.55
C ARG A 240 27.20 10.66 12.63
N TRP A 241 27.95 10.01 11.75
CA TRP A 241 29.38 10.22 11.63
C TRP A 241 29.71 11.67 11.24
N ALA A 242 29.01 12.22 10.26
CA ALA A 242 29.20 13.61 9.85
C ALA A 242 28.85 14.62 10.95
N SER A 243 27.84 14.34 11.79
CA SER A 243 27.53 15.17 12.95
C SER A 243 28.70 15.22 13.94
N LYS A 244 29.32 14.07 14.21
CA LYS A 244 30.52 13.99 15.06
C LYS A 244 31.70 14.79 14.49
N GLU A 245 31.90 14.76 13.17
CA GLU A 245 32.98 15.47 12.48
C GLU A 245 32.62 16.93 12.14
N ASN A 246 31.47 17.45 12.59
CA ASN A 246 30.94 18.78 12.26
C ASN A 246 30.77 19.06 10.74
N LEU A 247 30.57 18.00 9.95
CA LEU A 247 30.35 18.06 8.49
C LEU A 247 28.86 18.22 8.11
N THR A 248 27.95 18.22 9.09
CA THR A 248 26.49 18.33 8.84
C THR A 248 26.08 19.61 8.14
N ASN A 249 26.84 20.70 8.27
CA ASN A 249 26.57 21.96 7.57
C ASN A 249 27.22 22.05 6.18
N ASP A 250 28.03 21.07 5.77
CA ASP A 250 28.65 21.07 4.45
C ASP A 250 27.62 20.70 3.36
N ASN A 251 27.36 21.65 2.47
CA ASN A 251 26.48 21.47 1.32
C ASN A 251 26.95 20.35 0.38
N ARG A 252 28.26 20.09 0.29
CA ARG A 252 28.80 19.00 -0.53
C ARG A 252 28.46 17.65 0.08
N PHE A 253 28.57 17.52 1.39
CA PHE A 253 28.20 16.30 2.10
C PHE A 253 26.68 16.03 2.00
N LYS A 254 25.84 17.05 2.22
CA LYS A 254 24.39 16.93 1.99
C LYS A 254 24.07 16.51 0.56
N GLY A 255 24.71 17.16 -0.43
CA GLY A 255 24.55 16.82 -1.84
C GLY A 255 24.92 15.38 -2.16
N LEU A 256 26.00 14.86 -1.55
CA LEU A 256 26.44 13.48 -1.70
C LEU A 256 25.40 12.50 -1.12
N LEU A 257 24.86 12.76 0.07
CA LEU A 257 23.82 11.90 0.67
C LEU A 257 22.54 11.87 -0.18
N ILE A 258 22.11 13.04 -0.69
CA ILE A 258 20.96 13.13 -1.59
C ILE A 258 21.23 12.36 -2.89
N ALA A 259 22.42 12.51 -3.49
CA ALA A 259 22.80 11.79 -4.70
C ALA A 259 22.80 10.27 -4.49
N LEU A 260 23.33 9.79 -3.35
CA LEU A 260 23.28 8.38 -2.98
C LEU A 260 21.86 7.87 -2.82
N LEU A 261 20.97 8.64 -2.16
CA LEU A 261 19.57 8.28 -1.99
C LEU A 261 18.84 8.20 -3.34
N VAL A 262 19.05 9.17 -4.24
CA VAL A 262 18.45 9.19 -5.58
C VAL A 262 18.96 8.01 -6.41
N ALA A 263 20.26 7.73 -6.39
CA ALA A 263 20.85 6.59 -7.09
C ALA A 263 20.29 5.26 -6.57
N ALA A 264 20.21 5.09 -5.25
CA ALA A 264 19.62 3.92 -4.64
C ALA A 264 18.14 3.75 -5.01
N PHE A 265 17.37 4.84 -5.03
CA PHE A 265 15.97 4.81 -5.44
C PHE A 265 15.81 4.43 -6.92
N ALA A 266 16.71 4.90 -7.80
CA ALA A 266 16.72 4.48 -9.20
C ALA A 266 16.99 2.98 -9.35
N VAL A 267 17.98 2.44 -8.61
CA VAL A 267 18.26 0.99 -8.57
C VAL A 267 17.06 0.21 -8.05
N TYR A 268 16.42 0.69 -6.98
CA TYR A 268 15.21 0.09 -6.43
C TYR A 268 14.07 0.01 -7.46
N ILE A 269 13.80 1.10 -8.20
CA ILE A 269 12.78 1.11 -9.27
C ILE A 269 13.15 0.14 -10.40
N LEU A 270 14.41 0.11 -10.83
CA LEU A 270 14.85 -0.78 -11.90
C LEU A 270 14.75 -2.25 -11.49
N TRP A 271 15.13 -2.58 -10.26
CA TRP A 271 15.04 -3.94 -9.73
C TRP A 271 13.59 -4.37 -9.58
N THR A 272 12.74 -3.58 -8.93
CA THR A 272 11.31 -3.88 -8.78
C THR A 272 10.62 -4.09 -10.13
N ARG A 273 10.92 -3.26 -11.13
CA ARG A 273 10.39 -3.44 -12.50
C ARG A 273 10.86 -4.72 -13.17
N ARG A 274 12.12 -5.14 -12.98
CA ARG A 274 12.63 -6.41 -13.52
C ARG A 274 11.95 -7.60 -12.85
N SER A 275 11.89 -7.60 -11.52
CA SER A 275 11.22 -8.67 -10.76
C SER A 275 9.73 -8.81 -11.10
N ALA A 276 9.07 -7.73 -11.53
CA ALA A 276 7.69 -7.78 -12.01
C ALA A 276 7.54 -8.32 -13.45
N LYS A 277 8.59 -8.24 -14.28
CA LYS A 277 8.59 -8.75 -15.66
C LYS A 277 8.93 -10.24 -15.75
N ASP A 278 9.62 -10.78 -14.76
CA ASP A 278 10.03 -12.18 -14.69
C ASP A 278 8.92 -13.10 -14.12
N LYS A 279 7.67 -12.62 -14.08
CA LYS A 279 6.45 -13.35 -13.70
C LYS A 279 5.60 -13.62 -14.93
#